data_AF-A0A2P2JYC6-F1
#
_entry.id   AF-A0A2P2JYC6-F1
#
_cell.length_a   1.000
_cell.length_b   1.000
_cell.length_c   1.000
_cell.angle_alpha   90.00
_cell.angle_beta   90.00
_cell.angle_gamma   90.00
#
_symmetry.space_group_name_H-M   'P 1'
#
loop_
_entity.id
_entity.type
_entity.pdbx_description
1 polymer ?
#
loop_
_entity_poly.entity_id
_entity_poly.type
_entity_poly.pdbx_seq_one_letter_code
_entity_poly.pdbx_strand_id
1 'polypeptide(L)'
;MIRHGPFDGLLGFSQGAILSAALPGMQRDGVTLTKVPKIKFLIIIAGAMLGGSKFGLPELAASAFSLPIECPSLHFIGEADFLKEEGIALLDSFVDPVVIHHPKGHTIPRLEGKNSEIMLSFIDRIEKVSSQNA
;
A
#
# COMPACT_ATOMS: atom_id res chain seq x y z
N MET A 1 7.02 -14.78 3.75
CA MET A 1 5.57 -15.07 3.79
C MET A 1 5.23 -16.56 3.94
N ILE A 2 6.02 -17.52 3.44
CA ILE A 2 5.71 -18.97 3.61
C ILE A 2 5.96 -19.48 5.04
N ARG A 3 7.13 -19.17 5.64
CA ARG A 3 7.52 -19.72 6.95
C ARG A 3 6.77 -19.14 8.16
N HIS A 4 6.36 -17.88 8.07
CA HIS A 4 5.77 -17.12 9.19
C HIS A 4 4.39 -16.57 8.86
N GLY A 5 3.83 -16.95 7.71
CA GLY A 5 2.48 -16.55 7.33
C GLY A 5 1.43 -17.60 7.75
N PRO A 6 0.19 -17.46 7.25
CA PRO A 6 -0.23 -16.44 6.29
C PRO A 6 -0.21 -15.03 6.89
N PHE A 7 0.06 -14.03 6.04
CA PHE A 7 -0.12 -12.63 6.37
C PHE A 7 -1.27 -12.09 5.53
N ASP A 8 -2.24 -11.44 6.17
CA ASP A 8 -3.40 -10.91 5.48
C ASP A 8 -3.09 -9.62 4.71
N GLY A 9 -2.10 -8.85 5.14
CA GLY A 9 -1.76 -7.58 4.49
C GLY A 9 -0.30 -7.19 4.66
N LEU A 10 0.06 -6.09 4.02
CA LEU A 10 1.40 -5.52 4.06
C LEU A 10 1.36 -4.09 4.59
N LEU A 11 2.33 -3.76 5.43
CA LEU A 11 2.65 -2.37 5.78
C LEU A 11 4.05 -2.07 5.27
N GLY A 12 4.18 -0.99 4.51
CA GLY A 12 5.46 -0.54 3.97
C GLY A 12 5.73 0.93 4.27
N PHE A 13 6.99 1.26 4.54
CA PHE A 13 7.50 2.64 4.61
C PHE A 13 8.54 2.88 3.53
N SER A 14 8.48 4.03 2.84
CA SER A 14 9.44 4.43 1.81
C SER A 14 9.58 3.34 0.72
N GLN A 15 10.79 2.80 0.49
CA GLN A 15 11.00 1.69 -0.45
C GLN A 15 10.17 0.43 -0.12
N GLY A 16 9.91 0.16 1.17
CA GLY A 16 9.01 -0.91 1.57
C GLY A 16 7.57 -0.63 1.14
N ALA A 17 7.15 0.63 1.12
CA ALA A 17 5.84 1.06 0.65
C ALA A 17 5.72 0.93 -0.88
N ILE A 18 6.78 1.33 -1.61
CA ILE A 18 6.87 1.18 -3.07
C ILE A 18 6.72 -0.29 -3.47
N LEU A 19 7.46 -1.18 -2.81
CA LEU A 19 7.36 -2.61 -3.07
C LEU A 19 5.98 -3.15 -2.68
N SER A 20 5.48 -2.79 -1.49
CA SER A 20 4.17 -3.25 -1.01
C SER A 20 3.03 -2.85 -1.93
N ALA A 21 3.09 -1.66 -2.55
CA ALA A 21 2.09 -1.18 -3.49
C ALA A 21 2.08 -1.97 -4.80
N ALA A 22 3.24 -2.42 -5.30
CA ALA A 22 3.35 -3.19 -6.54
C ALA A 22 2.97 -4.67 -6.35
N LEU A 23 3.22 -5.23 -5.17
CA LEU A 23 3.09 -6.67 -4.90
C LEU A 23 1.70 -7.27 -5.19
N PRO A 24 0.55 -6.61 -4.91
CA PRO A 24 -0.76 -7.15 -5.26
C PRO A 24 -0.96 -7.33 -6.76
N GLY A 25 -0.51 -6.36 -7.58
CA GLY A 25 -0.58 -6.46 -9.03
C GLY A 25 0.34 -7.55 -9.56
N MET A 26 1.58 -7.62 -9.05
CA MET A 26 2.51 -8.70 -9.39
C MET A 26 2.00 -10.09 -8.96
N GLN A 27 1.30 -10.18 -7.83
CA GLN A 27 0.70 -11.43 -7.35
C GLN A 27 -0.49 -11.83 -8.23
N ARG A 28 -1.35 -10.87 -8.63
CA ARG A 28 -2.44 -11.09 -9.59
C ARG A 28 -1.90 -11.67 -10.90
N ASP A 29 -0.79 -11.14 -11.38
CA ASP A 29 -0.18 -11.55 -12.65
C ASP A 29 0.62 -12.87 -12.53
N GLY A 30 0.72 -13.44 -11.32
CA GLY A 30 1.36 -14.74 -11.08
C GLY A 30 2.89 -14.71 -11.13
N VAL A 31 3.52 -13.53 -11.10
CA VAL A 31 4.98 -13.39 -11.21
C VAL A 31 5.69 -13.42 -9.86
N THR A 32 4.96 -13.24 -8.76
CA THR A 32 5.49 -13.36 -7.38
C THR A 32 4.40 -13.81 -6.40
N LEU A 33 4.80 -14.23 -5.19
CA LEU A 33 3.89 -14.61 -4.10
C LEU A 33 2.81 -15.64 -4.49
N THR A 34 3.12 -16.53 -5.44
CA THR A 34 2.18 -17.53 -6.00
C THR A 34 1.88 -18.70 -5.09
N LYS A 35 2.64 -18.86 -4.00
CA LYS A 35 2.51 -19.97 -3.03
C LYS A 35 1.93 -19.52 -1.69
N VAL A 36 1.36 -18.32 -1.63
CA VAL A 36 0.72 -17.77 -0.43
C VAL A 36 -0.65 -17.18 -0.81
N PRO A 37 -1.59 -17.04 0.15
CA PRO A 37 -2.86 -16.37 -0.11
C PRO A 37 -2.69 -14.95 -0.67
N LYS A 38 -3.75 -14.45 -1.32
CA LYS A 38 -3.79 -13.07 -1.84
C LYS A 38 -3.60 -12.06 -0.71
N ILE A 39 -2.85 -10.99 -1.00
CA ILE A 39 -2.77 -9.82 -0.13
C ILE A 39 -4.17 -9.19 -0.06
N LYS A 40 -4.71 -9.07 1.15
CA LYS A 40 -6.07 -8.57 1.41
C LYS A 40 -6.11 -7.07 1.69
N PHE A 41 -5.04 -6.47 2.20
CA PHE A 41 -4.97 -5.02 2.43
C PHE A 41 -3.54 -4.48 2.42
N LEU A 42 -3.42 -3.16 2.26
CA LEU A 42 -2.16 -2.43 2.27
C LEU A 42 -2.19 -1.22 3.20
N ILE A 43 -1.07 -0.96 3.88
CA ILE A 43 -0.78 0.29 4.58
C ILE A 43 0.51 0.85 3.98
N ILE A 44 0.40 1.96 3.26
CA ILE A 44 1.46 2.57 2.45
C ILE A 44 1.86 3.89 3.11
N ILE A 45 3.09 3.97 3.61
CA ILE A 45 3.60 5.18 4.29
C ILE A 45 4.74 5.78 3.46
N ALA A 46 4.57 7.02 3.00
CA ALA A 46 5.54 7.69 2.14
C ALA A 46 5.94 6.84 0.91
N GLY A 47 4.93 6.28 0.23
CA GLY A 47 5.10 5.44 -0.95
C GLY A 47 5.18 6.22 -2.25
N ALA A 48 5.55 5.51 -3.31
CA ALA A 48 5.61 5.97 -4.69
C ALA A 48 5.37 4.79 -5.63
N MET A 49 5.06 5.06 -6.90
CA MET A 49 4.89 4.02 -7.90
C MET A 49 6.25 3.38 -8.26
N LEU A 50 6.35 2.05 -8.20
CA LEU A 50 7.46 1.32 -8.81
C LEU A 50 7.34 1.45 -10.33
N GLY A 51 8.31 2.08 -10.99
CA GLY A 51 8.17 2.52 -12.38
C GLY A 51 7.59 3.92 -12.57
N GLY A 52 7.45 4.70 -11.48
CA GLY A 52 7.07 6.11 -11.53
C GLY A 52 8.22 7.02 -12.00
N SER A 53 8.08 8.34 -11.79
CA SER A 53 9.04 9.31 -12.32
C SER A 53 10.43 9.20 -11.66
N LYS A 54 10.46 8.73 -10.40
CA LYS A 54 11.68 8.63 -9.57
C LYS A 54 12.26 7.22 -9.44
N PHE A 55 11.52 6.18 -9.82
CA PHE A 55 11.93 4.79 -9.59
C PHE A 55 11.80 3.99 -10.88
N GLY A 56 12.87 3.27 -11.23
CA GLY A 56 12.86 2.40 -12.40
C GLY A 56 11.80 1.29 -12.30
N LEU A 57 11.38 0.78 -13.46
CA LEU A 57 10.43 -0.32 -13.59
C LEU A 57 11.20 -1.60 -13.95
N PRO A 58 11.40 -2.55 -13.02
CA PRO A 58 11.89 -3.87 -13.37
C PRO A 58 10.90 -4.57 -14.30
N GLU A 59 11.39 -5.33 -15.28
CA GLU A 59 10.55 -6.10 -16.21
C GLU A 59 9.54 -7.00 -15.47
N LEU A 60 9.97 -7.60 -14.37
CA LEU A 60 9.12 -8.43 -13.50
C LEU A 60 7.89 -7.67 -12.96
N ALA A 61 7.96 -6.36 -12.81
CA ALA A 61 6.89 -5.52 -12.28
C ALA A 61 6.15 -4.72 -13.37
N ALA A 62 6.44 -4.96 -14.66
CA ALA A 62 5.96 -4.12 -15.76
C ALA A 62 4.43 -3.95 -15.80
N SER A 63 3.69 -4.98 -15.41
CA SER A 63 2.22 -4.99 -15.37
C SER A 63 1.62 -4.74 -13.99
N ALA A 64 2.44 -4.45 -12.96
CA ALA A 64 1.98 -4.32 -11.57
C ALA A 64 0.80 -3.33 -11.43
N PHE A 65 0.88 -2.18 -12.12
CA PHE A 65 -0.15 -1.14 -12.10
C PHE A 65 -0.96 -1.05 -13.41
N SER A 66 -0.93 -2.10 -14.25
CA SER A 66 -1.67 -2.14 -15.53
C SER A 66 -3.20 -2.18 -15.37
N LEU A 67 -3.67 -2.67 -14.22
CA LEU A 67 -5.06 -2.62 -13.78
C LEU A 67 -5.09 -2.07 -12.34
N PRO A 68 -6.14 -1.31 -11.97
CA PRO A 68 -6.29 -0.79 -10.62
C PRO A 68 -6.15 -1.88 -9.55
N ILE A 69 -5.50 -1.54 -8.44
CA ILE A 69 -5.34 -2.41 -7.28
C ILE A 69 -6.64 -2.37 -6.46
N GLU A 70 -7.31 -3.52 -6.40
CA GLU A 70 -8.63 -3.65 -5.74
C GLU A 70 -8.54 -3.87 -4.22
N CYS A 71 -7.38 -4.30 -3.69
CA CYS A 71 -7.29 -4.56 -2.25
C CYS A 71 -7.37 -3.24 -1.45
N PRO A 72 -8.17 -3.17 -0.37
CA PRO A 72 -8.26 -1.99 0.47
C PRO A 72 -6.88 -1.45 0.88
N SER A 73 -6.67 -0.15 0.68
CA SER A 73 -5.39 0.49 0.97
C SER A 73 -5.56 1.76 1.80
N LEU A 74 -4.67 1.95 2.76
CA LEU A 74 -4.50 3.19 3.52
C LEU A 74 -3.15 3.83 3.17
N HIS A 75 -3.16 5.09 2.75
CA HIS A 75 -1.97 5.84 2.34
C HIS A 75 -1.69 7.00 3.27
N PHE A 76 -0.44 7.13 3.70
CA PHE A 76 0.04 8.26 4.49
C PHE A 76 0.91 9.16 3.63
N ILE A 77 0.48 10.40 3.45
CA ILE A 77 1.16 11.40 2.63
C ILE A 77 1.62 12.54 3.53
N GLY A 78 2.93 12.78 3.53
CA GLY A 78 3.55 13.90 4.23
C GLY A 78 3.53 15.17 3.40
N GLU A 79 2.97 16.26 3.93
CA GLU A 79 2.89 17.55 3.24
C GLU A 79 4.26 18.16 2.94
N ALA A 80 5.26 17.84 3.77
CA ALA A 80 6.65 18.27 3.59
C ALA A 80 7.54 17.14 3.02
N ASP A 81 6.95 16.04 2.52
CA ASP A 81 7.71 14.92 1.97
C ASP A 81 8.18 15.25 0.54
N PHE A 82 9.45 14.99 0.25
CA PHE A 82 10.00 15.14 -1.10
C PHE A 82 9.43 14.11 -2.10
N LEU A 83 8.75 13.06 -1.61
CA LEU A 83 7.99 12.09 -2.40
C LEU A 83 6.49 12.39 -2.45
N LYS A 84 6.00 13.49 -1.86
CA LYS A 84 4.56 13.81 -1.81
C LYS A 84 3.86 13.63 -3.16
N GLU A 85 4.38 14.24 -4.22
CA GLU A 85 3.77 14.19 -5.55
C GLU A 85 3.73 12.76 -6.12
N GLU A 86 4.75 11.93 -5.85
CA GLU A 86 4.75 10.52 -6.25
C GLU A 86 3.75 9.69 -5.44
N GLY A 87 3.60 10.02 -4.15
CA GLY A 87 2.60 9.40 -3.27
C GLY A 87 1.17 9.74 -3.68
N ILE A 88 0.93 10.98 -4.13
CA ILE A 88 -0.35 11.40 -4.71
C ILE A 88 -0.60 10.68 -6.04
N ALA A 89 0.37 10.66 -6.95
CA ALA A 89 0.25 9.96 -8.23
C ALA A 89 -0.01 8.45 -8.06
N LEU A 90 0.54 7.84 -7.01
CA LEU A 90 0.28 6.43 -6.69
C LEU A 90 -1.19 6.15 -6.40
N LEU A 91 -1.96 7.12 -5.86
CA LEU A 91 -3.36 6.93 -5.49
C LEU A 91 -4.23 6.52 -6.69
N ASP A 92 -3.92 7.02 -7.89
CA ASP A 92 -4.65 6.70 -9.13
C ASP A 92 -4.54 5.21 -9.52
N SER A 93 -3.58 4.49 -8.94
CA SER A 93 -3.42 3.05 -9.15
C SER A 93 -4.31 2.20 -8.24
N PHE A 94 -5.08 2.79 -7.32
CA PHE A 94 -5.88 2.08 -6.32
C PHE A 94 -7.37 2.38 -6.47
N VAL A 95 -8.20 1.37 -6.17
CA VAL A 95 -9.66 1.56 -6.05
C VAL A 95 -9.98 2.10 -4.66
N ASP A 96 -10.62 3.27 -4.59
CA ASP A 96 -11.09 3.93 -3.37
C ASP A 96 -10.06 3.96 -2.21
N PRO A 97 -8.82 4.47 -2.42
CA PRO A 97 -7.81 4.52 -1.38
C PRO A 97 -8.24 5.44 -0.22
N VAL A 98 -8.01 5.00 1.02
CA VAL A 98 -8.12 5.86 2.19
C VAL A 98 -6.81 6.63 2.34
N VAL A 99 -6.89 7.94 2.61
CA VAL A 99 -5.70 8.79 2.69
C VAL A 99 -5.65 9.55 4.00
N ILE A 100 -4.49 9.53 4.65
CA ILE A 100 -4.15 10.36 5.81
C ILE A 100 -3.03 11.32 5.39
N HIS A 101 -3.32 12.62 5.47
CA HIS A 101 -2.32 13.66 5.31
C HIS A 101 -1.71 14.03 6.66
N HIS A 102 -0.40 14.29 6.69
CA HIS A 102 0.31 14.74 7.89
C HIS A 102 1.32 15.84 7.57
N PRO A 103 1.61 16.76 8.51
CA PRO A 103 2.46 17.93 8.22
C PRO A 103 3.97 17.61 8.11
N LYS A 104 4.38 16.38 8.49
CA LYS A 104 5.79 15.98 8.49
C LYS A 104 6.31 15.64 7.09
N GLY A 105 7.63 15.57 6.96
CA GLY A 105 8.31 15.10 5.75
C GLY A 105 8.37 13.57 5.66
N HIS A 106 9.45 13.05 5.09
CA HIS A 106 9.64 11.62 4.85
C HIS A 106 9.85 10.81 6.14
N THR A 107 8.77 10.41 6.79
CA THR A 107 8.79 9.72 8.08
C THR A 107 7.52 8.91 8.31
N ILE A 108 7.54 8.04 9.31
CA ILE A 108 6.33 7.41 9.84
C ILE A 108 5.71 8.41 10.84
N PRO A 109 4.53 8.99 10.56
CA PRO A 109 3.95 10.00 11.42
C PRO A 109 3.44 9.38 12.73
N ARG A 110 3.42 10.18 13.79
CA ARG A 110 2.57 9.89 14.94
C ARG A 110 1.12 10.18 14.55
N LEU A 111 0.23 9.28 14.94
CA LEU A 111 -1.21 9.41 14.73
C LEU A 111 -1.83 10.15 15.92
N GLU A 112 -2.51 11.25 15.64
CA GLU A 112 -3.20 12.07 16.63
C GLU A 112 -4.58 12.50 16.10
N GLY A 113 -5.55 12.64 17.02
CA GLY A 113 -6.91 13.09 16.71
C GLY A 113 -7.58 12.30 15.58
N LYS A 114 -8.13 13.03 14.60
CA LYS A 114 -8.86 12.48 13.46
C LYS A 114 -8.06 11.43 12.66
N ASN A 115 -6.73 11.58 12.57
CA ASN A 115 -5.91 10.61 11.83
C ASN A 115 -5.89 9.24 12.54
N SER A 116 -5.91 9.22 13.87
CA SER A 116 -6.04 7.98 14.64
C SER A 116 -7.40 7.33 14.43
N GLU A 117 -8.48 8.12 14.37
CA GLU A 117 -9.84 7.63 14.10
C GLU A 117 -9.95 7.00 12.71
N ILE A 118 -9.36 7.63 11.67
CA ILE A 118 -9.32 7.08 10.31
C ILE A 118 -8.56 5.76 10.28
N MET A 119 -7.40 5.68 10.95
CA MET A 119 -6.61 4.45 11.04
C MET A 119 -7.40 3.33 11.71
N LEU A 120 -8.03 3.61 12.86
CA LEU A 120 -8.84 2.63 13.59
C LEU A 120 -10.05 2.17 12.75
N SER A 121 -10.74 3.09 12.08
CA SER A 121 -11.84 2.74 11.17
C SER A 121 -11.37 1.88 9.99
N PHE A 122 -10.15 2.09 9.49
CA PHE A 122 -9.57 1.25 8.45
C PHE A 122 -9.24 -0.16 8.98
N ILE A 123 -8.67 -0.26 10.18
CA ILE A 123 -8.41 -1.54 10.86
C ILE A 123 -9.72 -2.33 11.04
N ASP A 124 -10.76 -1.70 11.59
CA ASP A 124 -12.07 -2.34 11.78
C ASP A 124 -12.66 -2.86 10.46
N ARG A 125 -12.45 -2.13 9.36
CA ARG A 125 -12.90 -2.54 8.02
C ARG A 125 -12.15 -3.80 7.55
N ILE A 126 -10.82 -3.84 7.66
CA ILE A 126 -10.02 -4.97 7.18
C ILE A 126 -10.17 -6.22 8.06
N GLU A 127 -10.44 -6.07 9.36
CA GLU A 127 -10.75 -7.20 10.26
C GLU A 127 -12.07 -7.88 9.87
N LYS A 128 -13.09 -7.09 9.52
CA LYS A 128 -14.37 -7.62 9.02
C LYS A 128 -14.21 -8.36 7.70
N VAL A 129 -13.43 -7.81 6.77
CA VAL A 129 -13.13 -8.46 5.47
C VAL A 129 -12.33 -9.75 5.66
N SER A 130 -11.42 -9.78 6.63
CA SER A 130 -10.60 -10.96 6.93
C SER A 130 -11.41 -12.07 7.59
N SER A 131 -12.38 -11.71 8.43
CA SER A 131 -13.26 -12.65 9.14
C SER A 131 -14.35 -13.28 8.25
N GLN A 132 -14.76 -12.61 7.16
CA GLN A 132 -15.76 -13.14 6.22
C GLN A 132 -15.19 -14.14 5.20
N ASN A 133 -13.86 -14.26 5.12
CA ASN A 133 -13.15 -15.13 4.18
C ASN A 133 -12.30 -16.20 4.89
N ALA A 134 -12.58 -16.46 6.18
CA ALA A 134 -11.90 -17.47 7.00
C ALA A 134 -12.73 -18.75 7.11
#